data_AF-A0A1Z5SNN4-F1
#
_entry.id   AF-A0A1Z5SNN4-F1
#
_cell.length_a   1.000
_cell.length_b   1.000
_cell.length_c   1.000
_cell.angle_alpha   90.00
_cell.angle_beta   90.00
_cell.angle_gamma   90.00
#
_symmetry.space_group_name_H-M   'P 1'
#
loop_
_entity.id
_entity.type
_entity.pdbx_description
1 polymer ?
#
loop_
_entity_poly.entity_id
_entity_poly.type
_entity_poly.pdbx_seq_one_letter_code
_entity_poly.pdbx_strand_id
1 'polypeptide(L)'
;MEDDVLIKLLSVDPQNYDDAPLEGIRRLLSRFSGKGHPPEESRWTQARLRVYAWARRNGGDQRLQGLLRNSNQSRPNIFDLAIRKPDVLYKTVVEVDERVTLEDYAEDPERRQTEAQAPESASPDAELVKGLSGETVRILQRPQEGQIRTQLQEICLMHGYTFPRHEALVGKIAKEIGFNHVSLSHELMPMIKLVPRATSACADAYLTPAIRKYIDGSRRGSQEALDPRA
;
A
#
# COMPACT_ATOMS: atom_id res chain seq x y z
N MET A 1 -40.13 -30.59 7.39
CA MET A 1 -39.06 -29.64 7.74
C MET A 1 -37.80 -30.33 7.32
N GLU A 2 -37.21 -29.93 6.19
CA GLU A 2 -35.92 -30.51 5.77
C GLU A 2 -34.85 -30.10 6.78
N ASP A 3 -33.99 -31.06 7.15
CA ASP A 3 -32.97 -30.92 8.19
C ASP A 3 -32.00 -29.77 7.88
N ASP A 4 -31.68 -28.97 8.90
CA ASP A 4 -30.62 -27.97 8.81
C ASP A 4 -29.28 -28.64 8.43
N VAL A 5 -28.70 -28.21 7.31
CA VAL A 5 -27.43 -28.74 6.82
C VAL A 5 -26.27 -27.88 7.32
N LEU A 6 -25.53 -28.39 8.31
CA LEU A 6 -24.29 -27.79 8.79
C LEU A 6 -23.07 -28.53 8.19
N ILE A 7 -22.22 -27.80 7.47
CA ILE A 7 -20.96 -28.32 6.92
C ILE A 7 -19.81 -27.58 7.60
N LYS A 8 -18.92 -28.35 8.26
CA LYS A 8 -17.72 -27.83 8.92
C LYS A 8 -16.49 -28.25 8.15
N LEU A 9 -15.68 -27.28 7.74
CA LEU A 9 -14.43 -27.47 7.02
C LEU A 9 -13.28 -26.85 7.82
N LEU A 10 -12.08 -27.40 7.67
CA LEU A 10 -10.86 -26.74 8.13
C LEU A 10 -10.61 -25.52 7.25
N SER A 11 -10.25 -24.39 7.85
CA SER A 11 -10.04 -23.13 7.13
C SER A 11 -8.92 -23.20 6.09
N VAL A 12 -7.94 -24.08 6.28
CA VAL A 12 -6.83 -24.33 5.35
C VAL A 12 -6.52 -25.83 5.38
N ASP A 13 -6.76 -26.54 4.28
CA ASP A 13 -6.43 -27.97 4.13
C ASP A 13 -5.98 -28.29 2.69
N PRO A 14 -4.75 -27.89 2.33
CA PRO A 14 -4.26 -27.95 0.94
C PRO A 14 -4.15 -29.37 0.37
N GLN A 15 -4.26 -30.40 1.21
CA GLN A 15 -4.24 -31.79 0.77
C GLN A 15 -5.59 -32.24 0.19
N ASN A 16 -6.67 -31.58 0.59
CA ASN A 16 -8.03 -31.99 0.25
C ASN A 16 -8.79 -30.94 -0.58
N TYR A 17 -8.51 -29.65 -0.36
CA TYR A 17 -9.13 -28.56 -1.11
C TYR A 17 -8.32 -27.25 -0.93
N ASP A 18 -8.25 -26.44 -1.99
CA ASP A 18 -7.51 -25.18 -1.94
C ASP A 18 -8.25 -24.05 -1.20
N ASP A 19 -9.59 -24.10 -1.17
CA ASP A 19 -10.45 -23.03 -0.67
C ASP A 19 -11.63 -23.60 0.13
N ALA A 20 -11.67 -23.32 1.44
CA ALA A 20 -12.69 -23.85 2.34
C ALA A 20 -14.11 -23.32 2.04
N PRO A 21 -14.35 -22.01 1.83
CA PRO A 21 -15.63 -21.49 1.36
C PRO A 21 -16.15 -22.17 0.09
N LEU A 22 -15.29 -22.32 -0.92
CA LEU A 22 -15.67 -22.88 -2.22
C LEU A 22 -16.02 -24.39 -2.10
N GLU A 23 -15.24 -25.13 -1.31
CA GLU A 23 -15.52 -26.53 -0.98
C GLU A 23 -16.83 -26.68 -0.18
N GLY A 24 -17.14 -25.74 0.70
CA GLY A 24 -18.40 -25.72 1.45
C GLY A 24 -19.61 -25.59 0.53
N ILE A 25 -19.55 -24.64 -0.42
CA ILE A 25 -20.57 -24.45 -1.45
C ILE A 25 -20.69 -25.71 -2.32
N ARG A 26 -19.57 -26.31 -2.75
CA ARG A 26 -19.56 -27.54 -3.55
C ARG A 26 -20.27 -28.70 -2.84
N ARG A 27 -19.94 -28.96 -1.57
CA ARG A 27 -20.57 -30.03 -0.77
C ARG A 27 -22.06 -29.80 -0.55
N LEU A 28 -22.46 -28.55 -0.34
CA LEU A 28 -23.85 -28.18 -0.17
C LEU A 28 -24.63 -28.40 -1.48
N LEU A 29 -24.16 -27.84 -2.59
CA LEU A 29 -24.81 -27.98 -3.91
C LEU A 29 -24.84 -29.43 -4.38
N SER A 30 -23.78 -30.21 -4.16
CA SER A 30 -23.75 -31.64 -4.51
C SER A 30 -24.83 -32.43 -3.77
N ARG A 31 -25.15 -32.06 -2.53
CA ARG A 31 -26.18 -32.72 -1.71
C ARG A 31 -27.60 -32.44 -2.20
N PHE A 32 -27.86 -31.25 -2.74
CA PHE A 32 -29.19 -30.84 -3.20
C PHE A 32 -29.44 -31.05 -4.71
N SER A 33 -28.40 -30.97 -5.54
CA SER A 33 -28.53 -31.04 -7.00
C SER A 33 -28.14 -32.38 -7.61
N GLY A 34 -27.51 -33.29 -6.84
CA GLY A 34 -27.09 -34.63 -7.31
C GLY A 34 -26.01 -34.64 -8.40
N LYS A 35 -25.56 -33.47 -8.86
CA LYS A 35 -24.47 -33.28 -9.83
C LYS A 35 -23.32 -32.56 -9.15
N GLY A 36 -22.15 -33.21 -9.10
CA GLY A 36 -20.91 -32.57 -8.70
C GLY A 36 -20.42 -31.69 -9.85
N HIS A 37 -20.46 -30.37 -9.68
CA HIS A 37 -19.71 -29.45 -10.55
C HIS A 37 -18.42 -29.02 -9.85
N PRO A 38 -17.28 -29.00 -10.56
CA PRO A 38 -16.05 -28.42 -10.03
C PRO A 38 -16.09 -26.90 -10.21
N PRO A 39 -15.34 -26.16 -9.39
CA PRO A 39 -14.27 -25.40 -10.03
C PRO A 39 -12.95 -25.40 -9.25
N GLU A 40 -11.87 -25.33 -10.02
CA GLU A 40 -10.47 -25.38 -9.59
C GLU A 40 -9.95 -24.10 -8.90
N GLU A 41 -9.11 -24.39 -7.90
CA GLU A 41 -7.88 -23.73 -7.42
C GLU A 41 -7.82 -22.21 -7.18
N SER A 42 -7.60 -21.84 -5.91
CA SER A 42 -6.98 -20.57 -5.51
C SER A 42 -5.80 -20.81 -4.56
N ARG A 43 -4.59 -21.05 -5.10
CA ARG A 43 -3.37 -21.22 -4.29
C ARG A 43 -2.97 -19.90 -3.63
N TRP A 44 -2.96 -19.86 -2.29
CA TRP A 44 -2.43 -18.76 -1.49
C TRP A 44 -0.91 -18.70 -1.62
N THR A 45 -0.37 -17.61 -2.20
CA THR A 45 1.08 -17.40 -2.29
C THR A 45 1.47 -16.35 -1.24
N GLN A 46 2.24 -16.73 -0.23
CA GLN A 46 2.83 -15.80 0.73
C GLN A 46 3.89 -14.93 0.02
N ALA A 47 3.52 -13.72 -0.39
CA ALA A 47 4.48 -12.74 -0.91
C ALA A 47 5.02 -11.88 0.24
N ARG A 48 6.33 -11.90 0.48
CA ARG A 48 7.00 -10.99 1.44
C ARG A 48 7.44 -9.71 0.70
N LEU A 49 7.02 -8.52 1.15
CA LEU A 49 7.09 -7.23 0.39
C LEU A 49 7.99 -6.13 1.02
N ARG A 50 8.26 -5.03 0.30
CA ARG A 50 9.29 -3.98 0.56
C ARG A 50 8.69 -2.55 0.48
N VAL A 51 9.12 -1.60 1.33
CA VAL A 51 8.50 -0.27 1.58
C VAL A 51 9.47 0.90 1.37
N TYR A 52 9.07 2.04 0.79
CA TYR A 52 9.98 3.17 0.48
C TYR A 52 9.59 4.49 1.19
N ALA A 53 10.56 5.20 1.81
CA ALA A 53 10.41 6.59 2.31
C ALA A 53 11.77 7.30 2.56
N TRP A 54 11.93 8.60 2.20
CA TRP A 54 13.16 9.37 2.55
C TRP A 54 12.99 10.87 2.89
N ALA A 55 14.00 11.43 3.59
CA ALA A 55 14.25 12.84 3.89
C ALA A 55 15.74 13.11 4.23
N ARG A 56 16.43 14.03 3.53
CA ARG A 56 17.75 14.53 3.97
C ARG A 56 17.64 15.69 4.96
N ARG A 57 18.42 15.64 6.03
CA ARG A 57 19.20 16.79 6.53
C ARG A 57 20.64 16.33 6.63
N ASN A 58 21.59 17.23 6.36
CA ASN A 58 23.02 16.97 6.48
C ASN A 58 23.34 16.23 7.79
N GLY A 59 23.80 14.98 7.66
CA GLY A 59 24.24 14.09 8.75
C GLY A 59 23.35 12.85 8.94
N GLY A 60 23.79 11.70 8.42
CA GLY A 60 23.39 10.35 8.85
C GLY A 60 22.53 9.52 7.88
N ASP A 61 23.16 8.52 7.25
CA ASP A 61 22.69 7.62 6.17
C ASP A 61 21.57 6.60 6.52
N GLN A 62 20.88 6.67 7.67
CA GLN A 62 20.01 5.56 8.13
C GLN A 62 18.68 5.97 8.81
N ARG A 63 18.19 7.18 8.58
CA ARG A 63 17.16 7.76 9.47
C ARG A 63 15.72 7.27 9.21
N LEU A 64 15.27 7.02 7.97
CA LEU A 64 13.86 6.63 7.73
C LEU A 64 13.56 5.15 7.81
N GLN A 65 14.49 4.27 7.40
CA GLN A 65 14.37 2.86 7.75
C GLN A 65 14.28 2.70 9.28
N GLY A 66 15.06 3.50 10.01
CA GLY A 66 14.94 3.65 11.45
C GLY A 66 13.57 4.20 11.89
N LEU A 67 13.01 5.18 11.18
CA LEU A 67 11.69 5.74 11.50
C LEU A 67 10.56 4.72 11.36
N LEU A 68 10.51 3.95 10.27
CA LEU A 68 9.49 2.92 10.09
C LEU A 68 9.67 1.78 11.11
N ARG A 69 10.91 1.41 11.43
CA ARG A 69 11.23 0.38 12.42
C ARG A 69 10.95 0.82 13.86
N ASN A 70 11.18 2.08 14.19
CA ASN A 70 10.91 2.65 15.51
C ASN A 70 9.47 3.14 15.66
N SER A 71 8.76 3.31 14.54
CA SER A 71 7.42 3.87 14.46
C SER A 71 7.32 5.17 15.27
N ASN A 72 6.19 5.42 15.93
CA ASN A 72 5.93 6.62 16.73
C ASN A 72 6.43 6.53 18.19
N GLN A 73 7.28 5.54 18.50
CA GLN A 73 7.79 5.26 19.86
C GLN A 73 6.72 5.26 20.96
N SER A 74 5.46 5.01 20.62
CA SER A 74 4.37 5.02 21.60
C SER A 74 4.59 3.92 22.62
N ARG A 75 4.51 4.28 23.91
CA ARG A 75 4.55 3.35 25.04
C ARG A 75 3.13 3.22 25.60
N PRO A 76 2.29 2.34 25.03
CA PRO A 76 0.92 2.17 25.52
C PRO A 76 0.88 1.78 27.01
N ASN A 77 1.88 1.00 27.45
CA ASN A 77 2.11 0.71 28.86
C ASN A 77 3.41 1.40 29.31
N ILE A 78 3.31 2.63 29.81
CA ILE A 78 4.47 3.48 30.10
C ILE A 78 5.44 2.91 31.16
N PHE A 79 4.95 2.06 32.06
CA PHE A 79 5.71 1.45 33.15
C PHE A 79 6.32 0.08 32.80
N ASP A 80 6.04 -0.46 31.61
CA ASP A 80 6.58 -1.76 31.22
C ASP A 80 8.08 -1.64 30.93
N LEU A 81 8.90 -2.40 31.68
CA LEU A 81 10.36 -2.44 31.53
C LEU A 81 10.77 -3.29 30.33
N ALA A 82 9.95 -4.28 29.94
CA ALA A 82 10.23 -5.21 28.87
C ALA A 82 9.44 -4.83 27.60
N ILE A 83 9.86 -3.74 26.96
CA ILE A 83 9.18 -3.21 25.77
C ILE A 83 9.29 -4.19 24.60
N ARG A 84 8.16 -4.76 24.19
CA ARG A 84 8.06 -5.58 22.98
C ARG A 84 7.63 -4.70 21.81
N LYS A 85 8.52 -4.51 20.84
CA LYS A 85 8.17 -3.86 19.57
C LYS A 85 7.49 -4.86 18.64
N PRO A 86 6.35 -4.52 18.01
CA PRO A 86 5.77 -5.34 16.96
C PRO A 86 6.73 -5.52 15.78
N ASP A 87 6.62 -6.64 15.08
CA ASP A 87 7.35 -6.88 13.83
C ASP A 87 6.84 -5.96 12.71
N VAL A 88 7.70 -5.73 11.71
CA VAL A 88 7.39 -4.88 10.55
C VAL A 88 6.84 -5.72 9.39
N LEU A 89 5.93 -5.14 8.61
CA LEU A 89 5.33 -5.80 7.44
C LEU A 89 6.25 -5.83 6.21
N TYR A 90 7.41 -5.17 6.29
CA TYR A 90 8.30 -4.97 5.16
C TYR A 90 9.67 -5.60 5.33
N LYS A 91 10.27 -6.01 4.21
CA LYS A 91 11.57 -6.67 4.16
C LYS A 91 12.73 -5.71 3.86
N THR A 92 12.50 -4.72 3.02
CA THR A 92 13.55 -3.79 2.57
C THR A 92 12.97 -2.40 2.45
N VAL A 93 13.81 -1.42 2.76
CA VAL A 93 13.53 -0.01 2.50
C VAL A 93 14.59 0.52 1.55
N VAL A 94 14.15 1.18 0.49
CA VAL A 94 15.00 1.95 -0.42
C VAL A 94 14.65 3.42 -0.28
N GLU A 95 15.67 4.25 -0.33
CA GLU A 95 15.55 5.69 -0.20
C GLU A 95 15.61 6.31 -1.59
N VAL A 96 14.65 7.18 -1.91
CA VAL A 96 14.62 7.94 -3.17
C VAL A 96 15.14 9.33 -2.87
N ASP A 97 16.10 9.80 -3.66
CA ASP A 97 16.66 11.15 -3.54
C ASP A 97 15.64 12.17 -4.06
N GLU A 98 14.72 12.55 -3.17
CA GLU A 98 13.64 13.50 -3.41
C GLU A 98 13.46 14.35 -2.15
N ARG A 99 13.20 15.65 -2.34
CA ARG A 99 12.94 16.54 -1.22
C ARG A 99 12.09 17.72 -1.65
N VAL A 100 10.99 17.88 -0.93
CA VAL A 100 10.24 19.14 -0.85
C VAL A 100 10.14 19.63 0.59
N THR A 101 9.85 20.91 0.77
CA THR A 101 9.57 21.53 2.08
C THR A 101 8.41 22.50 1.92
N LEU A 102 7.72 22.79 3.02
CA LEU A 102 6.82 23.94 3.07
C LEU A 102 7.68 25.20 3.12
N GLU A 103 7.36 26.17 2.27
CA GLU A 103 8.06 27.45 2.18
C GLU A 103 7.58 28.41 3.27
N ASP A 104 6.27 28.49 3.42
CA ASP A 104 5.63 29.40 4.36
C ASP A 104 5.56 28.78 5.76
N TYR A 105 5.65 29.64 6.76
CA TYR A 105 5.55 29.25 8.16
C TYR A 105 4.15 29.54 8.71
N ALA A 106 3.49 28.52 9.26
CA ALA A 106 2.10 28.63 9.70
C ALA A 106 1.88 29.68 10.82
N GLU A 107 2.89 29.92 11.66
CA GLU A 107 2.83 30.86 12.78
C GLU A 107 3.56 32.18 12.47
N ASP A 108 3.69 32.56 11.18
CA ASP A 108 4.23 33.86 10.81
C ASP A 108 3.34 34.99 11.34
N PRO A 109 3.85 35.88 12.22
CA PRO A 109 3.09 37.02 12.74
C PRO A 109 2.56 37.95 11.65
N GLU A 110 3.26 38.04 10.51
CA GLU A 110 2.90 38.88 9.38
C GLU A 110 1.97 38.17 8.38
N ARG A 111 1.72 36.87 8.58
CA ARG A 111 0.93 36.00 7.68
C ARG A 111 1.36 36.11 6.23
N ARG A 112 2.66 36.22 5.96
CA ARG A 112 3.15 36.25 4.58
C ARG A 112 2.85 34.91 3.92
N GLN A 113 2.31 34.99 2.71
CA GLN A 113 2.11 33.84 1.84
C GLN A 113 2.92 34.07 0.57
N THR A 114 3.83 33.15 0.29
CA THR A 114 4.61 33.19 -0.94
C THR A 114 3.69 32.83 -2.10
N GLU A 115 3.66 33.65 -3.16
CA GLU A 115 2.89 33.30 -4.36
C GLU A 115 3.61 32.19 -5.14
N ALA A 116 2.86 31.15 -5.50
CA ALA A 116 3.36 30.02 -6.28
C ALA A 116 2.33 29.57 -7.31
N GLN A 117 2.83 29.00 -8.41
CA GLN A 117 1.99 28.47 -9.48
C GLN A 117 1.23 27.22 -9.02
N ALA A 118 0.03 27.02 -9.55
CA ALA A 118 -0.71 25.78 -9.31
C ALA A 118 0.05 24.57 -9.90
N PRO A 119 -0.11 23.36 -9.35
CA PRO A 119 0.63 22.18 -9.80
C PRO A 119 0.53 21.89 -11.30
N GLU A 120 -0.62 22.19 -11.89
CA GLU A 120 -0.95 21.94 -13.30
C GLU A 120 -0.36 22.98 -14.24
N SER A 121 -0.23 24.23 -13.79
CA SER A 121 0.35 25.33 -14.57
C SER A 121 1.84 25.55 -14.29
N ALA A 122 2.38 24.88 -13.26
CA ALA A 122 3.78 24.96 -12.91
C ALA A 122 4.68 24.33 -13.98
N SER A 123 5.68 25.10 -14.42
CA SER A 123 6.76 24.62 -15.29
C SER A 123 7.38 23.34 -14.70
N PRO A 124 7.87 22.40 -15.54
CA PRO A 124 8.67 21.26 -15.06
C PRO A 124 9.85 21.69 -14.19
N ASP A 125 10.37 22.89 -14.44
CA ASP A 125 11.50 23.47 -13.73
C ASP A 125 11.14 24.40 -12.56
N ALA A 126 9.86 24.49 -12.20
CA ALA A 126 9.44 25.29 -11.06
C ALA A 126 10.13 24.81 -9.76
N GLU A 127 10.61 25.78 -8.97
CA GLU A 127 11.14 25.55 -7.62
C GLU A 127 10.06 25.72 -6.54
N LEU A 128 8.99 26.47 -6.85
CA LEU A 128 7.88 26.73 -5.94
C LEU A 128 6.58 26.34 -6.63
N VAL A 129 5.78 25.54 -5.95
CA VAL A 129 4.48 25.06 -6.42
C VAL A 129 3.48 25.14 -5.28
N LYS A 130 2.24 25.52 -5.58
CA LYS A 130 1.16 25.51 -4.61
C LYS A 130 0.70 24.07 -4.35
N GLY A 131 0.80 23.61 -3.11
CA GLY A 131 0.32 22.29 -2.70
C GLY A 131 -1.20 22.20 -2.73
N LEU A 132 -1.73 20.97 -2.73
CA LEU A 132 -3.17 20.71 -2.73
C LEU A 132 -3.88 21.28 -1.49
N SER A 133 -3.16 21.38 -0.37
CA SER A 133 -3.66 21.98 0.86
C SER A 133 -3.59 23.51 0.88
N GLY A 134 -3.15 24.15 -0.21
CA GLY A 134 -3.03 25.60 -0.36
C GLY A 134 -1.70 26.18 0.09
N GLU A 135 -0.87 25.40 0.78
CA GLU A 135 0.48 25.76 1.22
C GLU A 135 1.44 25.90 0.05
N THR A 136 2.44 26.79 0.15
CA THR A 136 3.52 26.85 -0.84
C THR A 136 4.56 25.79 -0.54
N VAL A 137 4.86 24.97 -1.55
CA VAL A 137 5.83 23.87 -1.47
C VAL A 137 7.05 24.25 -2.30
N ARG A 138 8.22 24.28 -1.65
CA ARG A 138 9.52 24.40 -2.31
C ARG A 138 10.08 23.04 -2.65
N ILE A 139 10.46 22.85 -3.91
CA ILE A 139 11.14 21.67 -4.42
C ILE A 139 12.64 21.89 -4.28
N LEU A 140 13.27 21.09 -3.43
CA LEU A 140 14.72 21.15 -3.16
C LEU A 140 15.50 20.08 -3.94
N GLN A 141 14.90 18.90 -4.13
CA GLN A 141 15.51 17.80 -4.85
C GLN A 141 14.41 17.01 -5.58
N ARG A 142 14.62 16.77 -6.88
CA ARG A 142 13.69 15.99 -7.70
C ARG A 142 14.14 14.53 -7.80
N PRO A 143 13.19 13.58 -7.84
CA PRO A 143 13.53 12.17 -7.97
C PRO A 143 14.16 11.88 -9.34
N GLN A 144 15.31 11.20 -9.34
CA GLN A 144 16.02 10.82 -10.57
C GLN A 144 15.58 9.43 -11.07
N GLU A 145 15.11 9.35 -12.32
CA GLU A 145 14.60 8.09 -12.90
C GLU A 145 15.62 6.93 -12.85
N GLY A 146 16.90 7.23 -13.07
CA GLY A 146 17.96 6.22 -13.09
C GLY A 146 18.09 5.46 -11.78
N GLN A 147 17.83 6.11 -10.64
CA GLN A 147 17.86 5.48 -9.31
C GLN A 147 16.57 4.69 -9.03
N ILE A 148 15.44 5.20 -9.52
CA ILE A 148 14.08 4.68 -9.32
C ILE A 148 13.91 3.32 -10.02
N ARG A 149 14.48 3.14 -11.22
CA ARG A 149 14.18 2.00 -12.11
C ARG A 149 14.54 0.61 -11.57
N THR A 150 15.41 0.52 -10.58
CA THR A 150 15.95 -0.77 -10.15
C THR A 150 15.18 -1.43 -8.99
N GLN A 151 14.30 -0.73 -8.25
CA GLN A 151 13.95 -1.20 -6.88
C GLN A 151 12.58 -0.78 -6.28
N LEU A 152 11.42 -0.72 -6.97
CA LEU A 152 10.21 -0.07 -6.40
C LEU A 152 8.88 -0.85 -6.40
N GLN A 153 8.11 -0.77 -5.32
CA GLN A 153 6.79 -1.40 -5.14
C GLN A 153 5.79 -0.50 -4.35
N GLU A 154 6.23 0.22 -3.30
CA GLU A 154 5.34 0.99 -2.41
C GLU A 154 5.89 2.36 -2.01
N ILE A 155 5.22 3.44 -2.34
CA ILE A 155 5.87 4.77 -2.35
C ILE A 155 5.23 5.67 -1.29
N CYS A 156 6.04 6.14 -0.34
CA CYS A 156 5.64 7.13 0.66
C CYS A 156 6.70 8.23 0.81
N LEU A 157 6.44 9.41 0.25
CA LEU A 157 7.28 10.61 0.35
C LEU A 157 6.74 11.53 1.44
N MET A 158 7.61 12.26 2.15
CA MET A 158 7.25 13.03 3.36
C MET A 158 6.03 13.94 3.19
N HIS A 159 6.01 14.72 2.12
CA HIS A 159 4.96 15.70 1.83
C HIS A 159 4.00 15.22 0.73
N GLY A 160 3.93 13.91 0.45
CA GLY A 160 3.05 13.34 -0.57
C GLY A 160 1.58 13.74 -0.39
N TYR A 161 1.13 14.01 0.83
CA TYR A 161 -0.24 14.47 1.14
C TYR A 161 -0.60 15.84 0.53
N THR A 162 0.38 16.74 0.38
CA THR A 162 0.17 18.10 -0.17
C THR A 162 0.78 18.24 -1.57
N PHE A 163 1.85 17.49 -1.84
CA PHE A 163 2.54 17.47 -3.13
C PHE A 163 2.66 16.04 -3.69
N PRO A 164 1.58 15.51 -4.29
CA PRO A 164 1.53 14.12 -4.77
C PRO A 164 2.31 13.88 -6.07
N ARG A 165 2.71 14.95 -6.78
CA ARG A 165 3.30 14.86 -8.14
C ARG A 165 4.54 13.96 -8.19
N HIS A 166 5.41 14.02 -7.18
CA HIS A 166 6.58 13.16 -7.11
C HIS A 166 6.22 11.71 -6.80
N GLU A 167 5.27 11.44 -5.91
CA GLU A 167 4.79 10.06 -5.68
C GLU A 167 4.15 9.47 -6.92
N ALA A 168 3.32 10.25 -7.63
CA ALA A 168 2.68 9.82 -8.86
C ALA A 168 3.69 9.52 -9.98
N LEU A 169 4.74 10.34 -10.11
CA LEU A 169 5.83 10.10 -11.06
C LEU A 169 6.57 8.79 -10.75
N VAL A 170 6.94 8.58 -9.48
CA VAL A 170 7.61 7.36 -9.04
C VAL A 170 6.68 6.15 -9.27
N GLY A 171 5.39 6.30 -9.02
CA GLY A 171 4.37 5.27 -9.24
C GLY A 171 4.19 4.89 -10.71
N LYS A 172 4.23 5.88 -11.61
CA LYS A 172 4.20 5.65 -13.05
C LYS A 172 5.41 4.83 -13.49
N ILE A 173 6.61 5.22 -13.05
CA ILE A 173 7.84 4.50 -13.38
C ILE A 173 7.79 3.07 -12.83
N ALA A 174 7.28 2.86 -11.62
CA ALA A 174 7.06 1.52 -11.07
C ALA A 174 6.13 0.67 -11.95
N LYS A 175 5.02 1.22 -12.43
CA LYS A 175 4.14 0.51 -13.36
C LYS A 175 4.85 0.18 -14.69
N GLU A 176 5.66 1.08 -15.22
CA GLU A 176 6.44 0.87 -16.45
C GLU A 176 7.50 -0.24 -16.32
N ILE A 177 8.08 -0.44 -15.13
CA ILE A 177 9.05 -1.52 -14.86
C ILE A 177 8.37 -2.91 -14.83
N GLY A 178 7.04 -2.96 -14.65
CA GLY A 178 6.27 -4.20 -14.61
C GLY A 178 5.74 -4.60 -13.24
N PHE A 179 5.65 -3.65 -12.29
CA PHE A 179 4.98 -3.92 -11.02
C PHE A 179 3.45 -3.94 -11.21
N ASN A 180 2.84 -5.10 -10.94
CA ASN A 180 1.40 -5.33 -11.14
C ASN A 180 0.51 -4.52 -10.19
N HIS A 181 0.98 -4.25 -8.97
CA HIS A 181 0.29 -3.44 -7.98
C HIS A 181 1.31 -2.49 -7.33
N VAL A 182 0.94 -1.21 -7.27
CA VAL A 182 1.76 -0.15 -6.67
C VAL A 182 0.86 0.68 -5.78
N SER A 183 1.21 0.79 -4.51
CA SER A 183 0.46 1.56 -3.53
C SER A 183 1.09 2.93 -3.36
N LEU A 184 0.29 3.96 -3.60
CA LEU A 184 0.69 5.36 -3.46
C LEU A 184 0.12 5.93 -2.16
N SER A 185 0.99 6.46 -1.32
CA SER A 185 0.62 6.83 0.04
C SER A 185 -0.39 7.99 0.07
N HIS A 186 -0.27 8.94 -0.86
CA HIS A 186 -1.21 10.05 -1.00
C HIS A 186 -2.60 9.63 -1.51
N GLU A 187 -2.71 8.55 -2.29
CA GLU A 187 -4.01 8.05 -2.77
C GLU A 187 -4.75 7.28 -1.66
N LEU A 188 -3.99 6.54 -0.83
CA LEU A 188 -4.57 5.73 0.25
C LEU A 188 -4.90 6.57 1.49
N MET A 189 -3.97 7.42 1.92
CA MET A 189 -4.12 8.24 3.13
C MET A 189 -3.43 9.60 2.97
N PRO A 190 -4.10 10.62 2.44
CA PRO A 190 -3.56 11.98 2.29
C PRO A 190 -3.53 12.74 3.63
N MET A 191 -2.83 12.18 4.62
CA MET A 191 -2.62 12.79 5.94
C MET A 191 -1.18 13.20 6.12
N ILE A 192 -0.91 14.28 6.85
CA ILE A 192 0.45 14.77 7.15
C ILE A 192 1.35 13.73 7.84
N LYS A 193 0.78 12.82 8.64
CA LYS A 193 1.51 11.86 9.47
C LYS A 193 2.17 10.78 8.62
N LEU A 194 3.49 10.87 8.46
CA LEU A 194 4.29 9.95 7.64
C LEU A 194 4.21 8.48 8.11
N VAL A 195 4.42 8.19 9.39
CA VAL A 195 4.48 6.80 9.88
C VAL A 195 3.16 6.05 9.65
N PRO A 196 1.98 6.56 10.09
CA PRO A 196 0.70 5.90 9.79
C PRO A 196 0.45 5.76 8.28
N ARG A 197 0.79 6.78 7.49
CA ARG A 197 0.59 6.77 6.05
C ARG A 197 1.44 5.70 5.37
N ALA A 198 2.72 5.61 5.73
CA ALA A 198 3.61 4.56 5.27
C ALA A 198 3.08 3.17 5.68
N THR A 199 2.77 2.95 6.95
CA THR A 199 2.25 1.67 7.44
C THR A 199 0.99 1.21 6.69
N SER A 200 0.08 2.12 6.38
CA SER A 200 -1.12 1.81 5.61
C SER A 200 -0.81 1.49 4.14
N ALA A 201 0.16 2.18 3.52
CA ALA A 201 0.64 1.81 2.19
C ALA A 201 1.26 0.41 2.18
N CYS A 202 1.99 0.03 3.24
CA CYS A 202 2.50 -1.33 3.42
C CYS A 202 1.40 -2.37 3.53
N ALA A 203 0.38 -2.08 4.35
CA ALA A 203 -0.72 -3.00 4.55
C ALA A 203 -1.51 -3.22 3.25
N ASP A 204 -1.80 -2.16 2.49
CA ASP A 204 -2.48 -2.26 1.21
C ASP A 204 -1.67 -3.08 0.20
N ALA A 205 -0.40 -2.75 0.00
CA ALA A 205 0.44 -3.46 -0.96
C ALA A 205 0.67 -4.94 -0.59
N TYR A 206 0.68 -5.25 0.70
CA TYR A 206 0.77 -6.63 1.19
C TYR A 206 -0.53 -7.41 0.98
N LEU A 207 -1.67 -6.82 1.31
CA LEU A 207 -2.94 -7.54 1.37
C LEU A 207 -3.70 -7.51 0.03
N THR A 208 -3.69 -6.38 -0.68
CA THR A 208 -4.53 -6.17 -1.87
C THR A 208 -4.25 -7.17 -2.99
N PRO A 209 -3.00 -7.53 -3.33
CA PRO A 209 -2.73 -8.56 -4.33
C PRO A 209 -3.26 -9.95 -3.92
N ALA A 210 -3.12 -10.31 -2.65
CA ALA A 210 -3.61 -11.59 -2.13
C ALA A 210 -5.14 -11.64 -2.12
N ILE A 211 -5.80 -10.56 -1.69
CA ILE A 211 -7.26 -10.44 -1.68
C ILE A 211 -7.81 -10.47 -3.11
N ARG A 212 -7.21 -9.75 -4.05
CA ARG A 212 -7.63 -9.79 -5.47
C ARG A 212 -7.52 -11.19 -6.05
N LYS A 213 -6.39 -11.87 -5.81
CA LYS A 213 -6.21 -13.26 -6.28
C LYS A 213 -7.29 -14.20 -5.75
N TYR A 214 -7.66 -14.04 -4.48
CA TYR A 214 -8.74 -14.80 -3.87
C TYR A 214 -10.10 -14.51 -4.53
N ILE A 215 -10.48 -13.22 -4.65
CA ILE A 215 -11.75 -12.81 -5.27
C ILE A 215 -11.83 -13.26 -6.73
N ASP A 216 -10.75 -13.12 -7.50
CA ASP A 216 -10.69 -13.53 -8.90
C ASP A 216 -10.74 -15.05 -9.06
N GLY A 217 -10.23 -15.81 -8.09
CA GLY A 217 -10.44 -17.26 -7.99
C GLY A 217 -11.92 -17.59 -7.80
N SER A 218 -12.58 -16.98 -6.80
CA SER A 218 -13.99 -17.23 -6.53
C SER A 218 -14.92 -16.85 -7.69
N ARG A 219 -14.63 -15.74 -8.40
CA ARG A 219 -15.43 -15.28 -9.55
C ARG A 219 -15.35 -16.25 -10.73
N ARG A 220 -14.15 -16.75 -11.07
CA ARG A 220 -13.97 -17.73 -12.14
C ARG A 220 -14.73 -19.01 -11.85
N GLY A 221 -14.62 -19.53 -10.62
CA GLY A 221 -15.36 -20.72 -10.23
C GLY A 221 -16.88 -20.55 -10.25
N SER A 222 -17.39 -19.33 -10.01
CA SER A 222 -18.82 -19.06 -10.08
C SER A 222 -19.36 -18.94 -11.52
N GLN A 223 -18.56 -18.42 -12.46
CA GLN A 223 -18.98 -18.28 -13.86
C GLN A 223 -18.99 -19.61 -14.63
N GLU A 224 -18.01 -20.49 -14.39
CA GLU A 224 -17.97 -21.83 -14.99
C GLU A 224 -19.14 -22.71 -14.50
N ALA A 225 -19.59 -22.53 -13.26
CA ALA A 225 -20.76 -23.24 -12.72
C ALA A 225 -22.11 -22.77 -13.33
N LEU A 226 -22.13 -21.63 -14.03
CA LEU A 226 -23.35 -20.99 -14.57
C LEU A 226 -23.50 -21.11 -16.10
N ASP A 227 -22.52 -21.65 -16.82
CA ASP A 227 -22.62 -21.86 -18.28
C ASP A 227 -23.06 -23.30 -18.59
N PRO A 228 -24.32 -23.56 -19.02
CA PRO A 228 -24.85 -24.90 -19.23
C PRO A 228 -24.40 -25.56 -20.56
N ARG A 229 -23.33 -25.07 -21.21
CA ARG A 229 -22.85 -25.57 -22.52
C ARG A 229 -21.41 -26.09 -22.55
N ALA A 230 -20.82 -26.45 -21.41
CA ALA A 230 -19.59 -27.24 -21.35
C ALA A 230 -19.89 -28.73 -21.09
#